data_AF-A0A836TZC5-F1
#
_entry.id   AF-A0A836TZC5-F1
#
_cell.length_a   1.000
_cell.length_b   1.000
_cell.length_c   1.000
_cell.angle_alpha   90.00
_cell.angle_beta   90.00
_cell.angle_gamma   90.00
#
_symmetry.space_group_name_H-M   'P 1'
#
loop_
_entity.id
_entity.type
_entity.pdbx_description
1 polymer ?
#
loop_
_entity_poly.entity_id
_entity_poly.type
_entity_poly.pdbx_seq_one_letter_code
_entity_poly.pdbx_strand_id
1 'polypeptide(L)'
;MKLFKIILKIIGILFGFILLVAGGFIAYAAIDKTDTFYLKNAQFNNPRYLVDVEKELQKGDSSKILYEKPSVYAHRLKEGTGMVLGYRWYSNGSLLSIDDEGFEKLTIWLSANSIKQNKTFQFENSEKVIAVYTHGGSAWPRNACAGYLSTGTVSIRPNGKSYRVEVDGQLEPQGARTLGNWCKLKPINKVFSAKEIKHEGLTSWLGKKGDHVYKETYRR
;
A
#
# COMPACT_ATOMS: atom_id res chain seq x y z
N MET A 1 28.70 32.83 -43.12
CA MET A 1 27.48 33.29 -42.39
C MET A 1 26.27 32.37 -42.51
N LYS A 2 25.88 31.85 -43.69
CA LYS A 2 24.71 30.96 -43.83
C LYS A 2 24.84 29.65 -43.02
N LEU A 3 25.99 29.00 -43.08
CA LEU A 3 26.26 27.74 -42.36
C LEU A 3 26.10 27.88 -40.83
N PHE A 4 26.64 28.96 -40.26
CA PHE A 4 26.53 29.26 -38.82
C PHE A 4 25.07 29.39 -38.37
N LYS A 5 24.21 30.06 -39.15
CA LYS A 5 22.78 30.18 -38.85
C LYS A 5 22.05 28.84 -38.89
N ILE A 6 22.44 27.94 -39.79
CA ILE A 6 21.85 26.59 -39.88
C ILE A 6 22.25 25.76 -38.65
N ILE A 7 23.53 25.76 -38.28
CA ILE A 7 24.03 25.05 -37.10
C ILE A 7 23.30 25.53 -35.83
N LEU A 8 23.14 26.84 -35.64
CA LEU A 8 22.44 27.40 -34.48
C LEU A 8 20.96 26.95 -34.40
N LYS A 9 20.26 26.87 -35.55
CA LYS A 9 18.87 26.35 -35.59
C LYS A 9 18.81 24.88 -35.19
N ILE A 10 19.74 24.06 -35.67
CA ILE A 10 19.80 22.63 -35.33
C ILE A 10 20.05 22.47 -33.83
N ILE A 11 20.99 23.22 -33.25
CA ILE A 11 21.25 23.20 -31.81
C ILE A 11 20.01 23.64 -31.02
N GLY A 12 19.31 24.69 -31.44
CA GLY A 12 18.09 25.14 -30.80
C GLY A 12 16.97 24.09 -30.82
N ILE A 13 16.79 23.40 -31.95
CA ILE A 13 15.83 22.30 -32.07
C ILE A 13 16.22 21.13 -31.16
N LEU A 14 17.50 20.75 -31.15
CA LEU A 14 17.99 19.65 -30.30
C LEU A 14 17.82 19.98 -28.81
N PHE A 15 18.15 21.20 -28.39
CA PHE A 15 17.97 21.66 -27.02
C PHE A 15 16.48 21.68 -26.63
N GLY A 16 15.61 22.18 -27.51
CA GLY A 16 14.16 22.13 -27.31
C GLY A 16 13.64 20.70 -27.16
N PHE A 17 14.14 19.76 -27.97
CA PHE A 17 13.80 18.35 -27.86
C PHE A 17 14.28 17.73 -26.54
N ILE A 18 15.50 18.02 -26.10
CA ILE A 18 16.04 17.56 -24.81
C ILE A 18 15.16 18.07 -23.66
N LEU A 19 14.79 19.35 -23.67
CA LEU A 19 13.90 19.91 -22.63
C LEU A 19 12.52 19.26 -22.62
N LEU A 20 11.96 18.97 -23.80
CA LEU A 20 10.66 18.29 -23.91
C LEU A 20 10.73 16.86 -23.36
N VAL A 21 11.78 16.11 -23.71
CA VAL A 21 12.00 14.75 -23.20
C VAL A 21 12.22 14.78 -21.69
N ALA A 22 13.09 15.67 -21.19
CA ALA A 22 13.34 15.83 -19.76
C ALA A 22 12.06 16.20 -19.00
N GLY A 23 11.29 17.16 -19.50
CA GLY A 23 10.00 17.55 -18.93
C GLY A 23 8.99 16.39 -18.90
N GLY A 24 8.92 15.60 -19.97
CA GLY A 24 8.09 14.39 -20.03
C GLY A 24 8.48 13.32 -19.00
N PHE A 25 9.79 13.08 -18.83
CA PHE A 25 10.30 12.16 -17.81
C PHE A 25 9.98 12.64 -16.39
N ILE A 26 10.16 13.93 -16.12
CA ILE A 26 9.85 14.55 -14.83
C ILE A 26 8.35 14.41 -14.51
N ALA A 27 7.48 14.75 -15.47
CA ALA A 27 6.03 14.60 -15.31
C ALA A 27 5.63 13.14 -15.05
N TYR A 28 6.22 12.19 -15.79
CA TYR A 28 5.95 10.76 -15.60
C TYR A 28 6.39 10.25 -14.22
N ALA A 29 7.54 10.72 -13.73
CA ALA A 29 8.07 10.38 -12.41
C ALA A 29 7.18 10.94 -11.29
N ALA A 30 6.57 12.11 -11.46
CA ALA A 30 5.67 12.70 -10.48
C ALA A 30 4.28 12.03 -10.38
N ILE A 31 3.92 11.13 -11.31
CA ILE A 31 2.61 10.48 -11.29
C ILE A 31 2.58 9.38 -10.22
N ASP A 32 1.65 9.53 -9.28
CA ASP A 32 1.29 8.50 -8.30
C ASP A 32 0.98 7.16 -8.95
N LYS A 33 1.37 6.08 -8.28
CA LYS A 33 1.22 4.72 -8.79
C LYS A 33 0.29 3.93 -7.89
N THR A 34 -0.57 3.12 -8.51
CA THR A 34 -1.50 2.23 -7.81
C THR A 34 -1.33 0.81 -8.31
N ASP A 35 -1.10 -0.14 -7.39
CA ASP A 35 -1.12 -1.58 -7.67
C ASP A 35 -2.26 -2.23 -6.91
N THR A 36 -3.07 -2.98 -7.66
CA THR A 36 -4.25 -3.66 -7.11
C THR A 36 -4.24 -5.12 -7.53
N PHE A 37 -4.44 -6.02 -6.56
CA PHE A 37 -4.30 -7.44 -6.81
C PHE A 37 -5.24 -8.27 -5.97
N TYR A 38 -5.45 -9.51 -6.40
CA TYR A 38 -5.90 -10.57 -5.52
C TYR A 38 -4.99 -11.80 -5.66
N LEU A 39 -4.91 -12.55 -4.58
CA LEU A 39 -4.09 -13.75 -4.46
C LEU A 39 -4.92 -14.85 -3.83
N LYS A 40 -5.02 -16.00 -4.51
CA LYS A 40 -5.68 -17.20 -3.98
C LYS A 40 -4.71 -17.98 -3.10
N ASN A 41 -5.25 -18.82 -2.21
CA ASN A 41 -4.49 -19.68 -1.31
C ASN A 41 -3.45 -18.88 -0.52
N ALA A 42 -3.88 -17.77 0.08
CA ALA A 42 -3.02 -16.84 0.78
C ALA A 42 -3.64 -16.37 2.10
N GLN A 43 -2.78 -15.89 2.98
CA GLN A 43 -3.15 -15.32 4.26
C GLN A 43 -2.11 -14.32 4.75
N PHE A 44 -2.48 -13.54 5.77
CA PHE A 44 -1.52 -12.77 6.54
C PHE A 44 -0.46 -13.68 7.15
N ASN A 45 0.79 -13.21 7.15
CA ASN A 45 1.88 -13.91 7.81
C ASN A 45 1.64 -13.99 9.32
N ASN A 46 1.21 -12.87 9.93
CA ASN A 46 0.68 -12.77 11.28
C ASN A 46 -0.62 -11.93 11.25
N PRO A 47 -1.82 -12.52 11.38
CA PRO A 47 -3.09 -11.80 11.35
C PRO A 47 -3.34 -10.92 12.59
N ARG A 48 -2.55 -11.07 13.66
CA ARG A 48 -2.63 -10.29 14.90
C ARG A 48 -1.46 -9.34 15.09
N TYR A 49 -0.63 -9.13 14.06
CA TYR A 49 0.63 -8.39 14.16
C TYR A 49 0.52 -7.05 14.90
N LEU A 50 -0.44 -6.18 14.52
CA LEU A 50 -0.57 -4.86 15.17
C LEU A 50 -1.01 -4.97 16.63
N VAL A 51 -1.79 -6.00 17.00
CA VAL A 51 -2.18 -6.26 18.40
C VAL A 51 -0.96 -6.66 19.22
N ASP A 52 -0.10 -7.51 18.65
CA ASP A 52 1.13 -7.97 19.31
C ASP A 52 2.11 -6.81 19.50
N VAL A 53 2.30 -5.98 18.48
CA VAL A 53 3.13 -4.76 18.56
C VAL A 53 2.59 -3.80 19.63
N GLU A 54 1.29 -3.52 19.65
CA GLU A 54 0.68 -2.63 20.66
C GLU A 54 0.93 -3.13 22.09
N LYS A 55 0.83 -4.44 22.33
CA LYS A 55 1.12 -5.03 23.65
C LYS A 55 2.58 -4.87 24.06
N GLU A 56 3.51 -4.94 23.11
CA GLU A 56 4.92 -4.70 23.38
C GLU A 56 5.19 -3.23 23.66
N LEU A 57 4.58 -2.32 22.90
CA LEU A 57 4.69 -0.86 23.11
C LEU A 57 4.24 -0.45 24.51
N GLN A 58 3.23 -1.12 25.07
CA GLN A 58 2.77 -0.86 26.44
C GLN A 58 3.78 -1.27 27.53
N LYS A 59 4.79 -2.08 27.19
CA LYS A 59 5.73 -2.69 28.15
C LYS A 59 7.18 -2.27 27.97
N GLY A 60 7.54 -1.62 26.86
CA GLY A 60 8.93 -1.40 26.47
C GLY A 60 9.21 -0.02 25.88
N ASP A 61 10.42 0.14 25.35
CA ASP A 61 10.83 1.34 24.65
C ASP A 61 10.17 1.39 23.26
N SER A 62 9.19 2.30 23.13
CA SER A 62 8.45 2.53 21.90
C SER A 62 9.35 2.74 20.68
N SER A 63 10.45 3.49 20.83
CA SER A 63 11.32 3.84 19.70
C SER A 63 12.02 2.61 19.13
N LYS A 64 12.53 1.74 20.01
CA LYS A 64 13.17 0.48 19.61
C LYS A 64 12.16 -0.46 18.97
N ILE A 65 10.99 -0.63 19.58
CA ILE A 65 9.96 -1.54 19.08
C ILE A 65 9.51 -1.14 17.67
N LEU A 66 9.26 0.15 17.42
CA LEU A 66 8.81 0.62 16.10
C LEU A 66 9.88 0.54 15.02
N TYR A 67 11.15 0.63 15.42
CA TYR A 67 12.26 0.41 14.51
C TYR A 67 12.33 -1.06 14.06
N GLU A 68 12.19 -1.99 15.00
CA GLU A 68 12.27 -3.44 14.74
C GLU A 68 10.97 -4.00 14.12
N LYS A 69 9.83 -3.39 14.47
CA LYS A 69 8.48 -3.88 14.16
C LYS A 69 7.59 -2.78 13.55
N PRO A 70 7.99 -2.13 12.45
CA PRO A 70 7.18 -1.11 11.79
C PRO A 70 5.81 -1.67 11.37
N SER A 71 4.77 -0.82 11.45
CA SER A 71 3.38 -1.20 11.21
C SER A 71 3.12 -1.79 9.82
N VAL A 72 3.90 -1.39 8.81
CA VAL A 72 3.76 -1.89 7.43
C VAL A 72 3.94 -3.41 7.32
N TYR A 73 4.66 -4.03 8.27
CA TYR A 73 4.85 -5.49 8.30
C TYR A 73 3.56 -6.27 8.55
N ALA A 74 2.49 -5.61 9.03
CA ALA A 74 1.16 -6.20 9.11
C ALA A 74 0.59 -6.62 7.75
N HIS A 75 1.14 -6.11 6.65
CA HIS A 75 0.74 -6.44 5.28
C HIS A 75 1.49 -7.64 4.68
N ARG A 76 2.39 -8.28 5.43
CA ARG A 76 3.15 -9.43 4.93
C ARG A 76 2.24 -10.63 4.73
N LEU A 77 2.45 -11.33 3.62
CA LEU A 77 1.62 -12.45 3.16
C LEU A 77 2.44 -13.74 3.09
N LYS A 78 1.74 -14.86 3.19
CA LYS A 78 2.26 -16.21 2.96
C LYS A 78 1.19 -17.09 2.31
N GLU A 79 1.58 -18.27 1.87
CA GLU A 79 0.65 -19.32 1.44
C GLU A 79 -0.32 -19.69 2.57
N GLY A 80 -1.55 -20.04 2.20
CA GLY A 80 -2.63 -20.29 3.14
C GLY A 80 -3.90 -20.77 2.46
N THR A 81 -5.02 -20.69 3.17
CA THR A 81 -6.30 -21.25 2.70
C THR A 81 -7.27 -20.21 2.15
N GLY A 82 -7.02 -18.92 2.36
CA GLY A 82 -7.95 -17.85 2.00
C GLY A 82 -7.64 -17.16 0.67
N MET A 83 -8.32 -16.04 0.45
CA MET A 83 -8.00 -15.08 -0.61
C MET A 83 -7.56 -13.77 0.03
N VAL A 84 -6.53 -13.16 -0.55
CA VAL A 84 -6.08 -11.82 -0.17
C VAL A 84 -6.42 -10.86 -1.30
N LEU A 85 -6.98 -9.70 -0.96
CA LEU A 85 -7.13 -8.54 -1.83
C LEU A 85 -6.16 -7.46 -1.36
N GLY A 86 -5.45 -6.86 -2.29
CA GLY A 86 -4.49 -5.79 -2.01
C GLY A 86 -4.77 -4.54 -2.83
N TYR A 87 -4.75 -3.40 -2.16
CA TYR A 87 -4.62 -2.08 -2.76
C TYR A 87 -3.35 -1.43 -2.22
N ARG A 88 -2.53 -0.90 -3.13
CA ARG A 88 -1.26 -0.24 -2.83
C ARG A 88 -1.22 1.07 -3.61
N TRP A 89 -1.02 2.17 -2.93
CA TRP A 89 -0.82 3.48 -3.55
C TRP A 89 0.51 4.05 -3.08
N TYR A 90 1.25 4.64 -4.00
CA TYR A 90 2.55 5.24 -3.76
C TYR A 90 2.65 6.57 -4.48
N SER A 91 3.12 7.58 -3.78
CA SER A 91 3.43 8.90 -4.32
C SER A 91 4.93 9.16 -4.21
N ASN A 92 5.53 9.66 -5.29
CA ASN A 92 6.90 10.17 -5.27
C ASN A 92 7.01 11.54 -4.59
N GLY A 93 5.89 12.11 -4.14
CA GLY A 93 5.85 13.43 -3.58
C GLY A 93 6.14 14.53 -4.60
N SER A 94 6.54 15.69 -4.10
CA SER A 94 6.90 16.87 -4.87
C SER A 94 8.38 16.84 -5.21
N LEU A 95 8.70 17.15 -6.46
CA LEU A 95 10.09 17.28 -6.92
C LEU A 95 10.88 18.39 -6.20
N LEU A 96 10.18 19.30 -5.53
CA LEU A 96 10.76 20.44 -4.81
C LEU A 96 10.89 20.20 -3.31
N SER A 97 10.38 19.08 -2.81
CA SER A 97 10.40 18.72 -1.40
C SER A 97 11.22 17.45 -1.21
N ILE A 98 11.97 17.37 -0.12
CA ILE A 98 12.67 16.16 0.29
C ILE A 98 11.76 15.43 1.30
N ASP A 99 11.71 14.10 1.22
CA ASP A 99 11.00 13.20 2.15
C ASP A 99 9.46 13.28 2.16
N ASP A 100 8.83 13.76 1.08
CA ASP A 100 7.37 13.80 0.96
C ASP A 100 6.79 12.62 0.18
N GLU A 101 7.60 11.57 -0.08
CA GLU A 101 7.08 10.34 -0.68
C GLU A 101 6.11 9.66 0.29
N GLY A 102 4.95 9.27 -0.22
CA GLY A 102 3.87 8.70 0.55
C GLY A 102 3.55 7.28 0.14
N PHE A 103 3.01 6.50 1.08
CA PHE A 103 2.42 5.22 0.75
C PHE A 103 1.10 4.99 1.49
N GLU A 104 0.26 4.17 0.87
CA GLU A 104 -0.97 3.65 1.44
C GLU A 104 -1.11 2.18 1.06
N LYS A 105 -1.47 1.35 2.04
CA LYS A 105 -1.74 -0.08 1.85
C LYS A 105 -3.03 -0.47 2.51
N LEU A 106 -3.87 -1.17 1.77
CA LEU A 106 -5.04 -1.88 2.28
C LEU A 106 -4.90 -3.36 1.90
N THR A 107 -4.95 -4.25 2.87
CA THR A 107 -4.90 -5.70 2.67
C THR A 107 -6.09 -6.33 3.35
N ILE A 108 -6.85 -7.11 2.60
CA ILE A 108 -8.07 -7.75 3.07
C ILE A 108 -7.88 -9.24 2.86
N TRP A 109 -7.99 -10.02 3.92
CA TRP A 109 -8.01 -11.47 3.87
C TRP A 109 -9.44 -11.95 4.04
N LEU A 110 -9.82 -12.95 3.24
CA LEU A 110 -11.11 -13.61 3.26
C LEU A 110 -10.89 -15.11 3.44
N SER A 111 -11.61 -15.72 4.37
CA SER A 111 -11.55 -17.17 4.55
C SER A 111 -12.12 -17.93 3.34
N ALA A 112 -11.58 -19.12 3.07
CA ALA A 112 -12.00 -20.00 1.98
C ALA A 112 -13.51 -20.25 1.95
N ASN A 113 -14.10 -20.46 3.13
CA ASN A 113 -15.51 -20.76 3.30
C ASN A 113 -16.39 -19.56 2.96
N SER A 114 -15.92 -18.36 3.28
CA SER A 114 -16.68 -17.12 3.07
C SER A 114 -16.83 -16.79 1.58
N ILE A 115 -15.76 -17.01 0.79
CA ILE A 115 -15.73 -16.71 -0.66
C ILE A 115 -16.79 -17.51 -1.44
N LYS A 116 -17.14 -18.72 -0.98
CA LYS A 116 -18.11 -19.58 -1.67
C LYS A 116 -19.57 -19.12 -1.49
N GLN A 117 -19.86 -18.41 -0.40
CA GLN A 117 -21.23 -18.17 0.05
C GLN A 117 -21.68 -16.73 -0.17
N ASN A 118 -20.80 -15.75 0.05
CA ASN A 118 -21.17 -14.33 0.05
C ASN A 118 -20.29 -13.51 -0.88
N LYS A 119 -20.86 -12.42 -1.41
CA LYS A 119 -20.14 -11.38 -2.16
C LYS A 119 -19.88 -10.12 -1.34
N THR A 120 -20.55 -9.99 -0.19
CA THR A 120 -20.37 -8.90 0.76
C THR A 120 -20.08 -9.48 2.13
N PHE A 121 -19.11 -8.89 2.83
CA PHE A 121 -18.63 -9.36 4.12
C PHE A 121 -18.55 -8.22 5.11
N GLN A 122 -18.93 -8.47 6.35
CA GLN A 122 -18.86 -7.52 7.47
C GLN A 122 -17.52 -7.68 8.20
N PHE A 123 -16.86 -6.57 8.54
CA PHE A 123 -15.57 -6.58 9.24
C PHE A 123 -15.65 -7.01 10.71
N GLU A 124 -16.84 -6.94 11.32
CA GLU A 124 -17.07 -7.36 12.70
C GLU A 124 -16.79 -8.87 12.92
N ASN A 125 -16.81 -9.67 11.85
CA ASN A 125 -16.50 -11.09 11.91
C ASN A 125 -15.05 -11.38 11.46
N SER A 126 -14.12 -11.27 12.41
CA SER A 126 -12.69 -11.53 12.18
C SER A 126 -12.34 -12.95 11.73
N GLU A 127 -13.20 -13.95 11.98
CA GLU A 127 -13.02 -15.31 11.48
C GLU A 127 -13.26 -15.40 9.96
N LYS A 128 -14.09 -14.50 9.44
CA LYS A 128 -14.45 -14.46 8.01
C LYS A 128 -13.58 -13.51 7.23
N VAL A 129 -13.31 -12.32 7.79
CA VAL A 129 -12.59 -11.24 7.12
C VAL A 129 -11.68 -10.49 8.08
N ILE A 130 -10.45 -10.24 7.64
CA ILE A 130 -9.51 -9.36 8.35
C ILE A 130 -9.05 -8.32 7.35
N ALA A 131 -9.13 -7.04 7.70
CA ALA A 131 -8.61 -5.97 6.87
C ALA A 131 -7.65 -5.10 7.67
N VAL A 132 -6.45 -4.93 7.13
CA VAL A 132 -5.41 -4.05 7.66
C VAL A 132 -5.22 -2.90 6.71
N TYR A 133 -5.14 -1.70 7.27
CA TYR A 133 -4.84 -0.48 6.55
C TYR A 133 -3.62 0.20 7.18
N THR A 134 -2.70 0.67 6.35
CA THR A 134 -1.54 1.48 6.77
C THR A 134 -1.33 2.63 5.80
N HIS A 135 -1.03 3.83 6.30
CA HIS A 135 -0.57 4.95 5.48
C HIS A 135 0.49 5.78 6.21
N GLY A 136 1.42 6.37 5.47
CA GLY A 136 2.48 7.20 6.04
C GLY A 136 3.50 7.64 5.00
N GLY A 137 4.57 8.29 5.46
CA GLY A 137 5.72 8.65 4.62
C GLY A 137 6.62 7.44 4.37
N SER A 138 7.06 7.27 3.12
CA SER A 138 7.95 6.18 2.72
C SER A 138 9.36 6.33 3.29
N ALA A 139 9.82 7.57 3.47
CA ALA A 139 11.09 7.92 4.15
C ALA A 139 11.06 7.63 5.65
N TRP A 140 9.87 7.72 6.27
CA TRP A 140 9.67 7.55 7.72
C TRP A 140 8.61 6.49 8.06
N PRO A 141 8.77 5.24 7.61
CA PRO A 141 7.72 4.22 7.67
C PRO A 141 7.42 3.74 9.09
N ARG A 142 8.32 4.01 10.04
CA ARG A 142 8.11 3.79 11.48
C ARG A 142 6.99 4.67 12.05
N ASN A 143 6.74 5.82 11.43
CA ASN A 143 5.69 6.77 11.79
C ASN A 143 4.47 6.56 10.89
N ALA A 144 4.16 5.33 10.46
CA ALA A 144 2.99 5.05 9.65
C ALA A 144 1.77 4.73 10.53
N CYS A 145 0.62 5.30 10.18
CA CYS A 145 -0.63 5.07 10.89
C CYS A 145 -1.22 3.78 10.34
N ALA A 146 -1.46 2.83 11.23
CA ALA A 146 -2.01 1.54 10.87
C ALA A 146 -3.15 1.15 11.81
N GLY A 147 -3.97 0.23 11.34
CA GLY A 147 -5.07 -0.32 12.12
C GLY A 147 -5.82 -1.38 11.35
N TYR A 148 -6.76 -2.01 12.04
CA TYR A 148 -7.73 -2.90 11.41
C TYR A 148 -8.98 -2.12 11.04
N LEU A 149 -9.68 -2.57 10.00
CA LEU A 149 -11.07 -2.16 9.83
C LEU A 149 -11.92 -3.01 10.79
N SER A 150 -12.58 -2.38 11.76
CA SER A 150 -13.37 -3.09 12.78
C SER A 150 -14.87 -3.12 12.47
N THR A 151 -15.38 -2.13 11.73
CA THR A 151 -16.78 -2.06 11.29
C THR A 151 -16.87 -1.71 9.80
N GLY A 152 -18.02 -1.99 9.20
CA GLY A 152 -18.30 -1.77 7.77
C GLY A 152 -18.20 -3.04 6.94
N THR A 153 -18.09 -2.88 5.62
CA THR A 153 -18.15 -3.97 4.65
C THR A 153 -17.05 -3.97 3.61
N VAL A 154 -16.77 -5.17 3.09
CA VAL A 154 -16.12 -5.37 1.80
C VAL A 154 -17.06 -6.11 0.86
N SER A 155 -17.28 -5.55 -0.32
CA SER A 155 -18.07 -6.12 -1.41
C SER A 155 -17.16 -6.46 -2.58
N ILE A 156 -17.35 -7.66 -3.15
CA ILE A 156 -16.53 -8.21 -4.21
C ILE A 156 -17.43 -8.70 -5.33
N ARG A 157 -17.24 -8.15 -6.51
CA ARG A 157 -18.02 -8.49 -7.69
C ARG A 157 -17.08 -8.92 -8.82
N PRO A 158 -17.33 -10.07 -9.48
CA PRO A 158 -16.59 -10.43 -10.68
C PRO A 158 -16.67 -9.31 -11.73
N ASN A 159 -15.54 -9.02 -12.38
CA ASN A 159 -15.44 -8.05 -13.47
C ASN A 159 -14.44 -8.58 -14.52
N GLY A 160 -14.92 -9.42 -15.42
CA GLY A 160 -14.06 -10.14 -16.37
C GLY A 160 -13.03 -11.02 -15.65
N LYS A 161 -11.74 -10.81 -15.94
CA LYS A 161 -10.60 -11.52 -15.29
C LYS A 161 -10.14 -10.88 -13.98
N SER A 162 -10.93 -9.96 -13.44
CA SER A 162 -10.62 -9.21 -12.22
C SER A 162 -11.81 -9.21 -11.27
N TYR A 163 -11.60 -8.74 -10.05
CA TYR A 163 -12.68 -8.44 -9.12
C TYR A 163 -12.77 -6.94 -8.91
N ARG A 164 -13.97 -6.39 -9.04
CA ARG A 164 -14.28 -5.07 -8.49
C ARG A 164 -14.47 -5.23 -6.99
N VAL A 165 -13.66 -4.53 -6.22
CA VAL A 165 -13.66 -4.52 -4.76
C VAL A 165 -14.12 -3.15 -4.30
N GLU A 166 -15.11 -3.13 -3.41
CA GLU A 166 -15.63 -1.94 -2.75
C GLU A 166 -15.47 -2.13 -1.24
N VAL A 167 -14.81 -1.20 -0.59
CA VAL A 167 -14.49 -1.23 0.83
C VAL A 167 -15.05 0.03 1.45
N ASP A 168 -15.90 -0.15 2.44
CA ASP A 168 -16.44 0.89 3.29
C ASP A 168 -16.22 0.40 4.72
N GLY A 169 -15.37 1.07 5.49
CA GLY A 169 -15.17 0.65 6.87
C GLY A 169 -14.48 1.70 7.71
N GLN A 170 -14.50 1.48 9.02
CA GLN A 170 -13.86 2.39 9.97
C GLN A 170 -12.50 1.84 10.39
N LEU A 171 -11.45 2.62 10.15
CA LEU A 171 -10.11 2.31 10.68
C LEU A 171 -10.12 2.45 12.19
N GLU A 172 -9.71 1.38 12.88
CA GLU A 172 -9.38 1.38 14.30
C GLU A 172 -7.85 1.33 14.48
N PRO A 173 -7.20 2.45 14.83
CA PRO A 173 -5.75 2.53 14.98
C PRO A 173 -5.17 1.53 15.98
N GLN A 174 -4.11 0.82 15.58
CA GLN A 174 -3.37 -0.13 16.41
C GLN A 174 -1.89 -0.22 16.00
N GLY A 175 -1.03 -0.66 16.92
CA GLY A 175 0.40 -0.89 16.69
C GLY A 175 1.27 0.37 16.74
N ALA A 176 0.68 1.51 17.07
CA ALA A 176 1.32 2.82 17.20
C ALA A 176 0.36 3.90 17.77
N ARG A 177 -0.75 3.51 18.42
CA ARG A 177 -1.82 4.45 18.80
C ARG A 177 -1.31 5.57 19.75
N THR A 178 -0.21 5.31 20.44
CA THR A 178 0.45 6.21 21.38
C THR A 178 1.35 7.28 20.75
N LEU A 179 1.63 7.22 19.45
CA LEU A 179 2.66 8.07 18.81
C LEU A 179 2.17 9.42 18.27
N GLY A 180 0.89 9.74 18.43
CA GLY A 180 0.40 11.10 18.22
C GLY A 180 -1.02 11.21 17.66
N ASN A 181 -1.55 12.43 17.77
CA ASN A 181 -2.92 12.79 17.40
C ASN A 181 -3.23 12.71 15.90
N TRP A 182 -2.28 12.30 15.07
CA TRP A 182 -2.43 12.25 13.61
C TRP A 182 -2.97 10.88 13.14
N CYS A 183 -2.85 9.81 13.95
CA CYS A 183 -3.43 8.50 13.67
C CYS A 183 -4.73 8.31 14.44
N LYS A 184 -5.84 8.71 13.83
CA LYS A 184 -7.19 8.69 14.42
C LYS A 184 -8.11 7.72 13.70
N LEU A 185 -9.22 7.39 14.36
CA LEU A 185 -10.37 6.75 13.74
C LEU A 185 -10.75 7.53 12.47
N LYS A 186 -10.77 6.87 11.32
CA LYS A 186 -11.17 7.49 10.05
C LYS A 186 -11.92 6.52 9.14
N PRO A 187 -12.89 6.99 8.35
CA PRO A 187 -13.54 6.17 7.35
C PRO A 187 -12.55 5.84 6.22
N ILE A 188 -12.60 4.60 5.75
CA ILE A 188 -11.84 4.09 4.62
C ILE A 188 -12.85 3.68 3.54
N ASN A 189 -12.91 4.51 2.50
CA ASN A 189 -13.76 4.30 1.34
C ASN A 189 -12.88 4.07 0.11
N LYS A 190 -12.81 2.83 -0.36
CA LYS A 190 -11.95 2.45 -1.50
C LYS A 190 -12.72 1.61 -2.50
N VAL A 191 -12.54 1.94 -3.77
CA VAL A 191 -13.05 1.15 -4.90
C VAL A 191 -11.88 0.85 -5.82
N PHE A 192 -11.66 -0.42 -6.14
CA PHE A 192 -10.56 -0.81 -7.00
C PHE A 192 -10.84 -2.10 -7.78
N SER A 193 -10.08 -2.31 -8.85
CA SER A 193 -10.12 -3.54 -9.65
C SER A 193 -8.91 -4.41 -9.34
N ALA A 194 -9.12 -5.53 -8.66
CA ALA A 194 -8.08 -6.47 -8.26
C ALA A 194 -7.85 -7.50 -9.37
N LYS A 195 -6.62 -7.57 -9.88
CA LYS A 195 -6.19 -8.59 -10.86
C LYS A 195 -5.49 -9.75 -10.17
N GLU A 196 -5.60 -10.95 -10.72
CA GLU A 196 -4.92 -12.11 -10.13
C GLU A 196 -3.41 -11.95 -10.24
N ILE A 197 -2.71 -12.21 -9.14
CA ILE A 197 -1.28 -12.47 -9.14
C ILE A 197 -1.04 -13.86 -8.53
N LYS A 198 0.10 -14.46 -8.83
CA LYS A 198 0.56 -15.68 -8.17
C LYS A 198 1.53 -15.34 -7.03
N HIS A 199 1.78 -16.28 -6.13
CA HIS A 199 2.70 -16.09 -4.99
C HIS A 199 4.11 -15.73 -5.46
N GLU A 200 4.57 -16.31 -6.57
CA GLU A 200 5.90 -16.01 -7.15
C GLU A 200 6.00 -14.56 -7.65
N GLY A 201 4.86 -13.92 -7.94
CA GLY A 201 4.76 -12.52 -8.33
C GLY A 201 4.74 -11.53 -7.17
N LEU A 202 4.73 -12.00 -5.91
CA LEU A 202 4.76 -11.10 -4.75
C LEU A 202 6.14 -10.43 -4.60
N THR A 203 6.15 -9.11 -4.73
CA THR A 203 7.28 -8.26 -4.34
C THR A 203 7.15 -7.83 -2.87
N SER A 204 8.21 -7.24 -2.30
CA SER A 204 8.15 -6.70 -0.94
C SER A 204 7.11 -5.58 -0.79
N TRP A 205 6.93 -4.77 -1.83
CA TRP A 205 5.87 -3.76 -1.90
C TRP A 205 4.46 -4.40 -1.83
N LEU A 206 4.25 -5.54 -2.49
CA LEU A 206 2.94 -6.19 -2.53
C LEU A 206 2.63 -6.98 -1.24
N GLY A 207 3.63 -7.59 -0.60
CA GLY A 207 3.46 -8.31 0.66
C GLY A 207 4.50 -9.38 0.97
N LYS A 208 5.56 -9.54 0.16
CA LYS A 208 6.69 -10.40 0.53
C LYS A 208 7.50 -9.75 1.64
N LYS A 209 8.12 -10.52 2.53
CA LYS A 209 9.09 -9.97 3.49
C LYS A 209 10.24 -9.32 2.73
N GLY A 210 10.55 -8.06 3.05
CA GLY A 210 11.77 -7.39 2.59
C GLY A 210 12.90 -7.51 3.60
N ASP A 211 14.15 -7.35 3.13
CA ASP A 211 15.33 -7.31 4.00
C ASP A 211 15.39 -6.00 4.82
N HIS A 212 14.69 -4.96 4.36
CA HIS A 212 14.56 -3.68 5.05
C HIS A 212 13.16 -3.11 4.85
N VAL A 213 12.66 -2.31 5.82
CA VAL A 213 11.31 -1.70 5.77
C VAL A 213 11.07 -0.88 4.50
N TYR A 214 12.09 -0.20 3.98
CA TYR A 214 12.01 0.58 2.74
C TYR A 214 11.68 -0.24 1.50
N LYS A 215 11.99 -1.55 1.47
CA LYS A 215 11.54 -2.43 0.38
C LYS A 215 10.04 -2.68 0.41
N GLU A 216 9.41 -2.48 1.58
CA GLU A 216 7.98 -2.64 1.78
C GLU A 216 7.24 -1.30 1.68
N THR A 217 7.90 -0.14 1.66
CA THR A 217 7.22 1.17 1.56
C THR A 217 7.47 1.91 0.25
N TYR A 218 8.52 1.56 -0.49
CA TYR A 218 8.77 2.11 -1.83
C TYR A 218 8.28 1.15 -2.92
N ARG A 219 7.52 1.68 -3.88
CA ARG A 219 7.20 0.98 -5.12
C ARG A 219 8.39 1.09 -6.09
N ARG A 220 9.17 0.02 -6.21
CA ARG A 220 10.31 -0.07 -7.13
C ARG A 220 9.94 -0.80 -8.41
#